data_AF-D7DXE5-F1
#
_entry.id   AF-D7DXE5-F1
#
_cell.length_a   1.000
_cell.length_b   1.000
_cell.length_c   1.000
_cell.angle_alpha   90.00
_cell.angle_beta   90.00
_cell.angle_gamma   90.00
#
_symmetry.space_group_name_H-M   'P 1'
#
loop_
_entity.id
_entity.type
_entity.pdbx_description
1 polymer ?
#
loop_
_entity_poly.entity_id
_entity_poly.type
_entity_poly.pdbx_seq_one_letter_code
_entity_poly.pdbx_strand_id
1 'polypeptide(L)'
;MRDAKAPHIIHSGAHPNHVILQKTAHYFEIHIQGRAVSQLSIDVPNGIKVTEGVDISNQYGKKIDANVPSNNGKYTINFAQPVPIETILSIFLNGIITDNHDSNIALSVLC
;
A
#
# COMPACT_ATOMS: atom_id res chain seq x y z
N MET A 1 -18.33 7.96 20.78
CA MET A 1 -17.96 7.12 19.62
C MET A 1 -17.11 5.98 20.14
N ARG A 2 -17.38 4.73 19.74
CA ARG A 2 -16.47 3.61 20.07
C ARG A 2 -15.36 3.61 19.03
N ASP A 3 -14.10 3.69 19.47
CA ASP A 3 -12.96 3.51 18.57
C ASP A 3 -13.06 2.11 17.96
N ALA A 4 -13.25 2.03 16.65
CA ALA A 4 -13.28 0.78 15.93
C ALA A 4 -11.85 0.19 15.95
N LYS A 5 -11.65 -0.90 16.69
CA LYS A 5 -10.36 -1.61 16.72
C LYS A 5 -10.18 -2.40 15.43
N ALA A 6 -9.80 -1.71 14.36
CA ALA A 6 -9.56 -2.28 13.04
C ALA A 6 -8.37 -1.58 12.37
N PRO A 7 -7.67 -2.27 11.44
CA PRO A 7 -6.65 -1.63 10.64
C PRO A 7 -7.23 -0.44 9.87
N HIS A 8 -6.52 0.69 9.87
CA HIS A 8 -6.98 1.91 9.22
C HIS A 8 -5.82 2.71 8.65
N ILE A 9 -6.12 3.48 7.60
CA ILE A 9 -5.16 4.39 6.98
C ILE A 9 -5.03 5.63 7.88
N ILE A 10 -3.80 5.95 8.27
CA ILE A 10 -3.49 7.15 9.08
C ILE A 10 -2.90 8.27 8.23
N HIS A 11 -2.29 7.93 7.09
CA HIS A 11 -1.70 8.89 6.17
C HIS A 11 -1.63 8.33 4.75
N SER A 12 -1.69 9.20 3.75
CA SER A 12 -1.50 8.84 2.35
C SER A 12 -1.04 10.04 1.54
N GLY A 13 -0.21 9.83 0.54
CA GLY A 13 0.25 10.92 -0.32
C GLY A 13 0.86 10.45 -1.62
N ALA A 14 1.26 11.41 -2.45
CA ALA A 14 1.95 11.19 -3.71
C ALA A 14 3.15 12.14 -3.80
N HIS A 15 4.31 11.61 -4.14
CA HIS A 15 5.50 12.38 -4.44
C HIS A 15 5.75 12.33 -5.97
N PRO A 16 5.57 13.45 -6.69
CA PRO A 16 5.92 13.50 -8.11
C PRO A 16 7.44 13.51 -8.29
N ASN A 17 7.98 12.51 -8.98
CA ASN A 17 9.40 12.46 -9.34
C ASN A 17 9.59 12.96 -10.78
N HIS A 18 9.90 14.25 -10.93
CA HIS A 18 10.31 14.95 -12.15
C HIS A 18 9.29 15.10 -13.31
N VAL A 19 9.34 16.27 -13.97
CA VAL A 19 8.34 16.82 -14.90
C VAL A 19 8.33 16.15 -16.30
N ILE A 20 9.27 15.27 -16.61
CA ILE A 20 9.47 14.74 -17.98
C ILE A 20 8.90 13.32 -18.16
N LEU A 21 8.72 12.57 -17.07
CA LEU A 21 8.03 11.28 -17.04
C LEU A 21 7.09 11.34 -15.84
N GLN A 22 5.81 11.06 -16.01
CA GLN A 22 4.80 11.06 -14.94
C GLN A 22 5.01 9.90 -13.94
N LYS A 23 6.24 9.67 -13.48
CA LYS A 23 6.57 8.69 -12.45
C LYS A 23 6.31 9.32 -11.10
N THR A 24 5.22 8.94 -10.46
CA THR A 24 4.93 9.32 -9.08
C THR A 24 5.19 8.14 -8.16
N ALA A 25 5.59 8.42 -6.92
CA ALA A 25 5.56 7.43 -5.85
C ALA A 25 4.33 7.71 -4.99
N HIS A 26 3.42 6.75 -4.90
CA HIS A 26 2.27 6.85 -3.99
C HIS A 26 2.58 6.08 -2.73
N TYR A 27 2.18 6.60 -1.57
CA TYR A 27 2.38 5.91 -0.31
C TYR A 27 1.15 5.95 0.59
N PHE A 28 1.06 4.92 1.43
CA PHE A 28 0.04 4.76 2.44
C PHE A 28 0.69 4.35 3.74
N GLU A 29 0.25 4.96 4.84
CA GLU A 29 0.57 4.52 6.19
C GLU A 29 -0.68 3.91 6.82
N ILE A 30 -0.55 2.67 7.28
CA ILE A 30 -1.65 1.90 7.85
C ILE A 30 -1.28 1.53 9.28
N HIS A 31 -2.11 1.92 10.25
CA HIS A 31 -2.00 1.45 11.62
C HIS A 31 -2.74 0.12 11.75
N ILE A 32 -2.01 -0.95 12.08
CA ILE A 32 -2.58 -2.27 12.32
C ILE A 32 -3.19 -2.28 13.71
N GLN A 33 -4.51 -2.36 13.80
CA GLN A 33 -5.22 -2.38 15.08
C GLN A 33 -6.27 -3.50 15.14
N GLY A 34 -6.56 -3.95 16.37
CA GLY A 34 -7.58 -4.95 16.66
C GLY A 34 -7.10 -6.40 16.48
N ARG A 35 -6.44 -6.72 15.37
CA ARG A 35 -5.89 -8.05 15.09
C ARG A 35 -4.66 -7.97 14.19
N ALA A 36 -3.79 -8.96 14.32
CA ALA A 36 -2.65 -9.11 13.41
C ALA A 36 -3.14 -9.30 11.97
N VAL A 37 -2.37 -8.82 11.01
CA VAL A 37 -2.74 -8.86 9.58
C VAL A 37 -1.77 -9.77 8.85
N SER A 38 -2.32 -10.80 8.20
CA SER A 38 -1.55 -11.76 7.38
C SER A 38 -1.50 -11.36 5.90
N GLN A 39 -2.47 -10.56 5.45
CA GLN A 39 -2.59 -10.18 4.04
C GLN A 39 -3.15 -8.77 3.86
N LEU A 40 -2.63 -8.04 2.86
CA LEU A 40 -3.22 -6.80 2.36
C LEU A 40 -3.49 -6.93 0.87
N SER A 41 -4.47 -6.18 0.39
CA SER A 41 -4.79 -6.07 -1.03
C SER A 41 -4.83 -4.60 -1.44
N ILE A 42 -4.18 -4.30 -2.55
CA ILE A 42 -4.18 -2.98 -3.18
C ILE A 42 -4.84 -3.15 -4.54
N ASP A 43 -5.99 -2.51 -4.73
CA ASP A 43 -6.71 -2.50 -5.98
C ASP A 43 -6.34 -1.21 -6.73
N VAL A 44 -5.53 -1.38 -7.77
CA VAL A 44 -5.12 -0.29 -8.66
C VAL A 44 -6.09 -0.24 -9.84
N PRO A 45 -6.76 0.89 -10.08
CA PRO A 45 -7.74 1.01 -11.14
C PRO A 45 -7.09 0.93 -12.53
N ASN A 46 -7.93 0.65 -13.54
CA ASN A 46 -7.51 0.72 -14.93
C ASN A 46 -6.94 2.10 -15.25
N GLY A 47 -5.88 2.12 -16.05
CA GLY A 47 -5.18 3.35 -16.43
C GLY A 47 -4.04 3.77 -15.49
N ILE A 48 -3.92 3.13 -14.34
CA ILE A 48 -2.75 3.26 -13.47
C ILE A 48 -1.87 2.02 -13.61
N LYS A 49 -0.56 2.20 -13.82
CA LYS A 49 0.44 1.13 -13.86
C LYS A 49 1.51 1.34 -12.79
N VAL A 50 1.82 0.31 -12.02
CA VAL A 50 2.97 0.29 -11.09
C VAL A 50 4.14 -0.40 -11.79
N THR A 51 5.22 0.32 -12.09
CA THR A 51 6.34 -0.23 -12.88
C THR A 51 7.53 -0.68 -12.06
N GLU A 52 7.67 -0.19 -10.82
CA GLU A 52 8.86 -0.44 -9.98
C GLU A 52 8.52 -1.26 -8.71
N GLY A 53 7.29 -1.78 -8.64
CA GLY A 53 6.85 -2.69 -7.59
C GLY A 53 6.35 -2.00 -6.32
N VAL A 54 6.32 -2.76 -5.23
CA VAL A 54 5.76 -2.34 -3.93
C VAL A 54 6.80 -2.56 -2.84
N ASP A 55 7.14 -1.49 -2.11
CA ASP A 55 7.98 -1.56 -0.92
C ASP A 55 7.15 -1.46 0.35
N ILE A 56 7.53 -2.23 1.36
CA ILE A 56 6.81 -2.31 2.63
C ILE A 56 7.80 -2.26 3.79
N SER A 57 7.57 -1.34 4.71
CA SER A 57 8.36 -1.19 5.92
C SER A 57 7.48 -0.91 7.14
N ASN A 58 8.05 -1.05 8.34
CA ASN A 58 7.40 -0.63 9.58
C ASN A 58 7.81 0.79 9.98
N GLN A 59 7.27 1.28 11.10
CA GLN A 59 7.56 2.62 11.64
C GLN A 59 9.04 2.90 11.93
N TYR A 60 9.87 1.87 12.01
CA TYR A 60 11.32 1.99 12.25
C TYR A 60 12.11 1.99 10.93
N GLY A 61 11.44 2.01 9.78
CA GLY A 61 12.06 1.89 8.46
C GLY A 61 12.57 0.48 8.14
N LYS A 62 12.30 -0.52 8.99
CA LYS A 62 12.70 -1.90 8.74
C LYS A 62 11.79 -2.51 7.68
N LYS A 63 12.39 -3.04 6.61
CA LYS A 63 11.66 -3.77 5.56
C LYS A 63 10.92 -4.97 6.15
N ILE A 64 9.65 -5.11 5.76
CA ILE A 64 8.81 -6.27 6.09
C ILE A 64 8.92 -7.25 4.94
N ASP A 65 9.19 -8.52 5.25
CA ASP A 65 9.24 -9.57 4.25
C ASP A 65 7.83 -9.99 3.82
N ALA A 66 7.59 -9.98 2.51
CA ALA A 66 6.29 -10.27 1.92
C ALA A 66 6.42 -10.71 0.46
N ASN A 67 5.54 -11.63 0.07
CA ASN A 67 5.33 -11.97 -1.34
C ASN A 67 4.19 -11.11 -1.91
N VAL A 68 4.42 -10.43 -3.03
CA VAL A 68 3.47 -9.47 -3.62
C VAL A 68 3.13 -9.85 -5.07
N PRO A 69 2.36 -10.93 -5.31
CA PRO A 69 1.81 -11.20 -6.63
C PRO A 69 0.90 -10.07 -7.10
N SER A 70 0.95 -9.80 -8.39
CA SER A 70 0.01 -8.90 -9.08
C SER A 70 -0.85 -9.68 -10.06
N ASN A 71 -2.15 -9.38 -10.08
CA ASN A 71 -3.10 -9.96 -11.01
C ASN A 71 -4.15 -8.91 -11.39
N ASN A 72 -4.23 -8.54 -12.67
CA ASN A 72 -5.23 -7.61 -13.21
C ASN A 72 -5.40 -6.31 -12.40
N GLY A 73 -4.28 -5.65 -12.05
CA GLY A 73 -4.33 -4.40 -11.27
C GLY A 73 -4.50 -4.60 -9.76
N LYS A 74 -4.69 -5.83 -9.28
CA LYS A 74 -4.72 -6.15 -7.85
C LYS A 74 -3.38 -6.67 -7.38
N TYR A 75 -2.80 -6.03 -6.37
CA TYR A 75 -1.60 -6.48 -5.67
C TYR A 75 -2.01 -7.13 -4.35
N THR A 76 -1.70 -8.41 -4.20
CA THR A 76 -1.97 -9.14 -2.95
C THR A 76 -0.66 -9.26 -2.17
N ILE A 77 -0.53 -8.54 -1.08
CA ILE A 77 0.61 -8.59 -0.18
C ILE A 77 0.40 -9.72 0.81
N ASN A 78 1.17 -10.79 0.70
CA ASN A 78 1.19 -11.90 1.65
C ASN A 78 2.41 -11.76 2.55
N PHE A 79 2.21 -11.42 3.82
CA PHE A 79 3.32 -11.28 4.76
C PHE A 79 3.90 -12.64 5.12
N ALA A 80 5.23 -12.72 5.21
CA ALA A 80 5.90 -13.96 5.62
C ALA A 80 5.52 -14.40 7.04
N GLN A 81 5.20 -13.42 7.90
CA GLN A 81 4.62 -13.60 9.23
C GLN A 81 3.51 -12.58 9.45
N PRO A 82 2.46 -12.91 10.21
CA PRO A 82 1.41 -11.94 10.54
C PRO A 82 1.99 -10.67 11.16
N VAL A 83 1.62 -9.51 10.61
CA VAL A 83 2.04 -8.20 11.13
C VAL A 83 1.35 -7.95 12.47
N PRO A 84 2.08 -7.71 13.57
CA PRO A 84 1.49 -7.50 14.88
C PRO A 84 0.62 -6.24 14.94
N ILE A 85 -0.32 -6.23 15.89
CA ILE A 85 -1.06 -5.02 16.27
C ILE A 85 -0.10 -3.91 16.72
N GLU A 86 -0.55 -2.67 16.63
CA GLU A 86 0.20 -1.45 16.93
C GLU A 86 1.42 -1.22 16.02
N THR A 87 1.55 -2.00 14.93
CA THR A 87 2.51 -1.72 13.86
C THR A 87 1.95 -0.66 12.93
N ILE A 88 2.77 0.33 12.56
CA ILE A 88 2.45 1.23 11.44
C ILE A 88 3.22 0.72 10.23
N LEU A 89 2.49 0.29 9.21
CA LEU A 89 3.05 -0.12 7.93
C LEU A 89 3.13 1.09 7.00
N SER A 90 4.29 1.31 6.42
CA SER A 90 4.47 2.21 5.27
C SER A 90 4.53 1.38 4.00
N ILE A 91 3.62 1.65 3.07
CA ILE A 91 3.50 0.94 1.79
C ILE A 91 3.75 1.95 0.69
N PHE A 92 4.77 1.70 -0.12
CA PHE A 92 5.13 2.54 -1.26
C PHE A 92 4.85 1.81 -2.57
N LEU A 93 4.09 2.45 -3.45
CA LEU A 93 3.91 2.04 -4.84
C LEU A 93 4.87 2.85 -5.71
N ASN A 94 5.86 2.17 -6.28
CA ASN A 94 6.94 2.81 -7.02
C ASN A 94 6.66 2.83 -8.53
N GLY A 95 7.03 3.92 -9.19
CA GLY A 95 6.91 4.06 -10.65
C GLY A 95 5.46 4.02 -11.11
N ILE A 96 4.58 4.78 -10.45
CA ILE A 96 3.20 4.94 -10.91
C ILE A 96 3.20 5.74 -12.21
N ILE A 97 2.53 5.21 -13.24
CA ILE A 97 2.25 5.89 -14.50
C ILE A 97 0.73 5.98 -14.65
N THR A 98 0.22 7.18 -14.90
CA THR A 98 -1.20 7.47 -15.14
C THR A 98 -1.43 7.80 -16.62
N ASP A 99 -2.46 7.24 -17.24
CA ASP A 99 -2.90 7.62 -18.58
C ASP A 99 -3.95 8.74 -18.54
N ASN A 100 -3.63 9.90 -17.94
CA ASN A 100 -4.44 11.12 -18.02
C ASN A 100 -5.94 11.01 -17.60
N HIS A 101 -6.33 9.96 -16.86
CA HIS A 101 -7.67 9.80 -16.28
C HIS A 101 -7.64 9.89 -14.75
N ASP A 102 -8.67 10.53 -14.17
CA ASP A 102 -8.88 10.64 -12.73
C ASP A 102 -9.16 9.24 -12.14
N SER A 103 -8.12 8.59 -11.65
CA SER A 103 -8.15 7.21 -11.18
C SER A 103 -7.74 7.15 -9.70
N ASN A 104 -8.60 6.56 -8.85
CA ASN A 104 -8.36 6.40 -7.42
C ASN A 104 -7.85 4.99 -7.08
N ILE A 105 -6.77 4.89 -6.30
CA ILE A 105 -6.25 3.62 -5.78
C ILE A 105 -7.03 3.22 -4.52
N ALA A 106 -7.49 1.97 -4.45
CA ALA A 106 -8.23 1.44 -3.31
C ALA A 106 -7.39 0.43 -2.52
N LEU A 107 -7.63 0.37 -1.20
CA LEU A 107 -6.95 -0.53 -0.27
C LEU A 107 -7.98 -1.38 0.47
N SER A 108 -7.73 -2.68 0.55
CA SER A 108 -8.52 -3.62 1.34
C SER A 108 -7.62 -4.45 2.26
N VAL A 109 -8.10 -4.71 3.49
CA VAL A 109 -7.36 -5.43 4.53
C VAL A 109 -8.05 -6.75 4.85
N LEU A 110 -7.31 -7.85 4.74
CA LEU A 110 -7.78 -9.18 5.14
C LEU A 110 -6.99 -9.61 6.38
N CYS A 111 -7.68 -10.03 7.43
CA CYS A 111 -7.01 -10.41 8.67
C CYS A 111 -7.17 -11.88 8.97
#